data_AF-A0AAQ2T2R8-F1
#
_entry.id   AF-A0AAQ2T2R8-F1
#
_cell.length_a   1.000
_cell.length_b   1.000
_cell.length_c   1.000
_cell.angle_alpha   90.00
_cell.angle_beta   90.00
_cell.angle_gamma   90.00
#
_symmetry.space_group_name_H-M   'P 1'
#
loop_
_entity.id
_entity.type
_entity.pdbx_description
1 polymer ?
#
loop_
_entity_poly.entity_id
_entity_poly.type
_entity_poly.pdbx_seq_one_letter_code
_entity_poly.pdbx_strand_id
1 'polypeptide(L)'
;MKKLLSTLITAGMLVGCASTPATPPAMPSLLVMPNTKKTNEPLSPDTYVDGVGMLHFRDYHAKVTYGDRIYLLDSYVVPLEQPFYIHVRTADGTAIMADTAVKIAISYITPKGCTEPLVRRADLDKSTNDKSEWIIGVAC
;
A
#
# COMPACT_ATOMS: atom_id res chain seq x y z
N MET A 1 23.50 23.13 -65.61
CA MET A 1 22.56 22.55 -66.59
C MET A 1 22.79 21.04 -66.69
N LYS A 2 21.85 20.22 -66.19
CA LYS A 2 21.44 18.91 -66.73
C LYS A 2 20.33 18.35 -65.84
N LYS A 3 19.16 18.18 -66.44
CA LYS A 3 17.95 17.52 -65.91
C LYS A 3 18.11 16.00 -66.05
N LEU A 4 17.42 15.22 -65.20
CA LEU A 4 16.77 13.92 -65.48
C LEU A 4 16.18 13.42 -64.14
N LEU A 5 14.91 13.66 -63.84
CA LEU A 5 13.71 12.83 -64.08
C LEU A 5 13.73 11.40 -63.49
N SER A 6 12.83 11.24 -62.50
CA SER A 6 11.91 10.11 -62.26
C SER A 6 12.44 8.72 -61.93
N THR A 7 12.16 8.26 -60.70
CA THR A 7 11.55 6.93 -60.48
C THR A 7 10.72 6.94 -59.18
N LEU A 8 9.41 6.70 -59.32
CA LEU A 8 8.50 6.28 -58.24
C LEU A 8 8.75 4.80 -57.95
N ILE A 9 8.95 4.40 -56.69
CA ILE A 9 8.61 3.04 -56.21
C ILE A 9 7.96 3.16 -54.83
N THR A 10 6.77 2.56 -54.76
CA THR A 10 5.83 2.48 -53.65
C THR A 10 6.25 1.40 -52.64
N ALA A 11 5.75 1.57 -51.41
CA ALA A 11 5.41 0.53 -50.43
C ALA A 11 6.52 0.02 -49.47
N GLY A 12 6.18 0.09 -48.18
CA GLY A 12 6.92 -0.55 -47.11
C GLY A 12 6.59 -0.01 -45.72
N MET A 13 5.30 0.05 -45.34
CA MET A 13 4.92 0.19 -43.94
C MET A 13 5.42 -1.03 -43.15
N LEU A 14 6.28 -0.80 -42.16
CA LEU A 14 6.37 -1.66 -40.97
C LEU A 14 6.34 -0.73 -39.75
N VAL A 15 5.13 -0.24 -39.45
CA VAL A 15 4.79 0.20 -38.10
C VAL A 15 4.80 -1.07 -37.25
N GLY A 16 5.91 -1.31 -36.56
CA GLY A 16 5.96 -2.33 -35.52
C GLY A 16 4.96 -1.95 -34.43
N CYS A 17 3.82 -2.62 -34.41
CA CYS A 17 2.91 -2.61 -33.27
C CYS A 17 3.66 -3.21 -32.08
N ALA A 18 4.26 -2.35 -31.24
CA ALA A 18 4.56 -2.72 -29.88
C ALA A 18 3.22 -2.86 -29.15
N SER A 19 2.67 -4.08 -29.13
CA SER A 19 1.59 -4.42 -28.22
C SER A 19 2.16 -4.42 -26.80
N THR A 20 2.09 -3.27 -26.13
CA THR A 20 2.19 -3.23 -24.67
C THR A 20 1.13 -4.16 -24.10
N PRO A 21 1.47 -5.13 -23.23
CA PRO A 21 0.46 -5.86 -22.49
C PRO A 21 -0.36 -4.83 -21.72
N ALA A 22 -1.64 -4.69 -22.05
CA ALA A 22 -2.55 -3.92 -21.24
C ALA A 22 -2.78 -4.73 -19.95
N THR A 23 -2.11 -4.34 -18.87
CA THR A 23 -2.46 -4.81 -17.53
C THR A 23 -3.95 -4.51 -17.33
N PRO A 24 -4.80 -5.51 -17.04
CA PRO A 24 -6.20 -5.26 -16.74
C PRO A 24 -6.27 -4.24 -15.58
N PRO A 25 -7.19 -3.27 -15.61
CA PRO A 25 -7.40 -2.42 -14.45
C PRO A 25 -7.76 -3.32 -13.27
N ALA A 26 -6.93 -3.27 -12.21
CA ALA A 26 -7.24 -3.95 -10.95
C ALA A 26 -8.62 -3.45 -10.50
N MET A 27 -9.63 -4.34 -10.54
CA MET A 27 -10.95 -3.98 -10.04
C MET A 27 -10.81 -3.73 -8.53
N PRO A 28 -11.24 -2.57 -8.01
CA PRO A 28 -11.19 -2.32 -6.58
C PRO A 28 -12.07 -3.36 -5.87
N SER A 29 -11.46 -4.14 -4.98
CA SER A 29 -12.21 -5.13 -4.21
C SER A 29 -13.30 -4.45 -3.38
N LEU A 30 -14.53 -4.97 -3.46
CA LEU A 30 -15.67 -4.50 -2.65
C LEU A 30 -15.44 -4.68 -1.15
N LEU A 31 -14.43 -5.46 -0.75
CA LEU A 31 -14.03 -5.68 0.65
C LEU A 31 -13.03 -4.64 1.15
N VAL A 32 -12.39 -3.90 0.23
CA VAL A 32 -11.43 -2.84 0.53
C VAL A 32 -12.15 -1.51 0.40
N MET A 33 -12.95 -1.16 1.40
CA MET A 33 -13.65 0.12 1.41
C MET A 33 -12.66 1.25 1.75
N PRO A 34 -12.54 2.31 0.91
CA PRO A 34 -11.73 3.47 1.24
C PRO A 34 -12.25 4.08 2.52
N ASN A 35 -11.37 4.20 3.51
CA ASN A 35 -11.77 4.58 4.84
C ASN A 35 -11.57 6.06 5.10
N THR A 36 -12.66 6.75 5.40
CA THR A 36 -12.64 8.20 5.67
C THR A 36 -13.00 8.53 7.12
N LYS A 37 -13.21 7.53 8.00
CA LYS A 37 -13.72 7.74 9.35
C LYS A 37 -12.67 7.47 10.43
N LYS A 38 -12.57 8.39 11.38
CA LYS A 38 -11.84 8.20 12.64
C LYS A 38 -12.71 7.39 13.60
N THR A 39 -12.11 6.45 14.32
CA THR A 39 -12.83 5.60 15.29
C THR A 39 -12.40 5.90 16.73
N ASN A 40 -13.32 5.68 17.67
CA ASN A 40 -13.05 5.65 19.11
C ASN A 40 -12.64 4.24 19.59
N GLU A 41 -12.75 3.23 18.72
CA GLU A 41 -12.40 1.86 19.06
C GLU A 41 -10.88 1.65 18.89
N PRO A 42 -10.24 0.83 19.75
CA PRO A 42 -8.86 0.42 19.56
C PRO A 42 -8.64 -0.18 18.18
N LEU A 43 -7.50 0.09 17.56
CA LEU A 43 -7.18 -0.41 16.21
C LEU A 43 -6.48 -1.78 16.24
N SER A 44 -6.26 -2.36 17.43
CA SER A 44 -5.69 -3.70 17.67
C SER A 44 -6.78 -4.75 18.00
N PRO A 45 -6.57 -6.03 17.68
CA PRO A 45 -7.54 -6.89 17.03
C PRO A 45 -8.21 -7.84 18.03
N ASP A 46 -9.52 -7.98 17.91
CA ASP A 46 -10.04 -9.28 17.54
C ASP A 46 -11.08 -9.01 16.44
N THR A 47 -10.75 -9.48 15.24
CA THR A 47 -11.62 -9.65 14.07
C THR A 47 -12.04 -8.46 13.19
N TYR A 48 -12.32 -7.24 13.65
CA TYR A 48 -12.98 -6.26 12.75
C TYR A 48 -12.42 -4.84 12.75
N VAL A 49 -12.09 -4.33 11.57
CA VAL A 49 -11.91 -2.89 11.35
C VAL A 49 -12.96 -2.43 10.34
N ASP A 50 -13.93 -1.63 10.79
CA ASP A 50 -15.11 -1.21 10.01
C ASP A 50 -15.93 -2.38 9.44
N GLY A 51 -16.09 -3.44 10.23
CA GLY A 51 -16.84 -4.63 9.82
C GLY A 51 -16.10 -5.53 8.83
N VAL A 52 -14.84 -5.22 8.49
CA VAL A 52 -13.99 -6.08 7.66
C VAL A 52 -13.16 -7.01 8.55
N GLY A 53 -13.31 -8.31 8.30
CA GLY A 53 -12.56 -9.39 8.93
C GLY A 53 -11.07 -9.30 8.63
N MET A 54 -10.24 -8.94 9.61
CA MET A 54 -8.78 -8.91 9.45
C MET A 54 -8.11 -10.06 10.20
N LEU A 55 -7.18 -10.75 9.54
CA LEU A 55 -6.34 -11.78 10.15
C LEU A 55 -5.01 -11.18 10.60
N HIS A 56 -4.68 -11.38 11.87
CA HIS A 56 -3.36 -11.05 12.39
C HIS A 56 -2.31 -12.00 11.82
N PHE A 57 -1.31 -11.44 11.15
CA PHE A 57 -0.19 -12.23 10.67
C PHE A 57 0.86 -12.37 11.78
N ARG A 58 0.74 -13.43 12.58
CA ARG A 58 1.43 -13.58 13.88
C ARG A 58 2.96 -13.43 13.84
N ASP A 59 3.58 -13.83 12.73
CA ASP A 59 5.04 -13.73 12.56
C ASP A 59 5.49 -12.30 12.24
N TYR A 60 4.54 -11.44 11.88
CA TYR A 60 4.76 -10.06 11.46
C TYR A 60 4.35 -9.12 12.59
N HIS A 61 5.11 -9.24 13.69
CA HIS A 61 5.13 -8.28 14.77
C HIS A 61 6.56 -7.76 14.98
N ALA A 62 6.70 -6.54 15.51
CA ALA A 62 8.00 -5.99 15.90
C ALA A 62 7.89 -4.90 16.96
N LYS A 63 8.98 -4.70 17.68
CA LYS A 63 9.22 -3.53 18.52
C LYS A 63 10.37 -2.73 17.89
N VAL A 64 10.11 -1.49 17.49
CA VAL A 64 11.08 -0.65 16.78
C VAL A 64 11.32 0.63 17.56
N THR A 65 12.57 1.04 17.67
CA THR A 65 12.94 2.36 18.20
C THR A 65 13.14 3.33 17.03
N TYR A 66 12.47 4.47 17.08
CA TYR A 66 12.61 5.54 16.09
C TYR A 66 12.63 6.88 16.81
N GLY A 67 13.73 7.63 16.66
CA GLY A 67 14.01 8.78 17.52
C GLY A 67 14.20 8.35 18.98
N ASP A 68 13.48 8.97 19.89
CA ASP A 68 13.47 8.73 21.33
C ASP A 68 12.30 7.83 21.80
N ARG A 69 11.52 7.28 20.86
CA ARG A 69 10.30 6.52 21.16
C ARG A 69 10.37 5.08 20.72
N ILE A 70 9.57 4.25 21.40
CA ILE A 70 9.37 2.83 21.11
C ILE A 70 8.00 2.66 20.47
N TYR A 71 8.00 2.01 19.31
CA TYR A 71 6.81 1.64 18.56
C TYR A 71 6.60 0.14 18.59
N LEU A 72 5.36 -0.27 18.71
CA LEU A 72 4.89 -1.64 18.56
C LEU A 72 4.18 -1.73 17.20
N LEU A 73 4.55 -2.74 16.42
CA LEU A 73 3.99 -2.97 15.10
C LEU A 73 3.44 -4.37 15.01
N ASP A 74 2.25 -4.49 14.45
CA ASP A 74 1.63 -5.75 14.05
C ASP A 74 1.09 -5.62 12.63
N SER A 75 1.01 -6.73 11.91
CA SER A 75 0.56 -6.74 10.52
C SER A 75 -0.69 -7.57 10.36
N TYR A 76 -1.65 -7.04 9.61
CA TYR A 76 -2.91 -7.69 9.33
C TYR A 76 -3.12 -7.81 7.84
N VAL A 77 -3.89 -8.82 7.47
CA VAL A 77 -4.32 -9.05 6.09
C VAL A 77 -5.80 -9.33 6.07
N VAL A 78 -6.46 -8.93 4.99
CA VAL A 78 -7.79 -9.45 4.66
C VAL A 78 -7.56 -10.70 3.79
N PRO A 79 -8.17 -11.86 4.10
CA PRO A 79 -7.98 -13.07 3.30
C PRO A 79 -8.28 -12.81 1.82
N LEU A 80 -7.40 -13.32 0.95
CA LEU A 80 -7.49 -13.17 -0.51
C LEU A 80 -7.32 -11.74 -1.05
N GLU A 81 -6.97 -10.79 -0.19
CA GLU A 81 -6.67 -9.40 -0.58
C GLU A 81 -5.17 -9.12 -0.45
N GLN A 82 -4.70 -8.18 -1.27
CA GLN A 82 -3.30 -7.74 -1.35
C GLN A 82 -3.15 -6.27 -0.91
N PRO A 83 -3.66 -5.93 0.28
CA PRO A 83 -2.88 -5.02 1.11
C PRO A 83 -2.63 -5.57 2.51
N PHE A 84 -1.40 -5.33 2.98
CA PHE A 84 -1.06 -5.34 4.39
C PHE A 84 -1.62 -4.10 5.08
N TYR A 85 -2.17 -4.31 6.27
CA TYR A 85 -2.58 -3.26 7.19
C TYR A 85 -1.58 -3.28 8.35
N ILE A 86 -0.72 -2.28 8.42
CA ILE A 86 0.31 -2.20 9.46
C ILE A 86 -0.23 -1.36 10.60
N HIS A 87 -0.45 -1.99 11.75
CA HIS A 87 -0.81 -1.29 12.97
C HIS A 87 0.45 -0.73 13.62
N VAL A 88 0.49 0.57 13.83
CA VAL A 88 1.59 1.30 14.45
C VAL A 88 1.06 1.98 15.69
N ARG A 89 1.62 1.63 16.85
CA ARG A 89 1.28 2.25 18.13
C ARG A 89 2.54 2.54 18.94
N THR A 90 2.51 3.57 19.76
CA THR A 90 3.58 3.82 20.72
C THR A 90 3.39 2.95 21.94
N ALA A 91 4.48 2.52 22.57
CA ALA A 91 4.40 1.74 23.80
C ALA A 91 3.86 2.55 25.00
N ASP A 92 3.92 3.88 24.93
CA ASP A 92 3.49 4.81 25.97
C ASP A 92 2.13 5.48 25.68
N GLY A 93 1.47 5.14 24.56
CA GLY A 93 0.19 5.72 24.16
C GLY A 93 0.27 7.18 23.69
N THR A 94 1.47 7.73 23.48
CA THR A 94 1.62 9.09 22.96
C THR A 94 1.20 9.20 21.49
N ALA A 95 0.62 10.35 21.14
CA ALA A 95 0.20 10.64 19.77
C ALA A 95 1.38 10.54 18.77
N ILE A 96 1.06 9.97 17.61
CA ILE A 96 1.97 9.76 16.48
C ILE A 96 1.56 10.69 15.33
N MET A 97 2.54 11.34 14.72
CA MET A 97 2.31 12.09 13.48
C MET A 97 2.09 11.13 12.31
N ALA A 98 1.13 11.44 11.44
CA ALA A 98 0.75 10.57 10.32
C ALA A 98 1.96 10.19 9.44
N ASP A 99 2.81 11.16 9.08
CA ASP A 99 4.00 10.93 8.25
C ASP A 99 5.01 10.00 8.93
N THR A 100 5.11 10.08 10.26
CA THR A 100 5.99 9.23 11.07
C THR A 100 5.46 7.81 11.11
N ALA A 101 4.15 7.63 11.33
CA ALA A 101 3.51 6.31 11.27
C ALA A 101 3.75 5.66 9.89
N VAL A 102 3.58 6.42 8.80
CA VAL A 102 3.84 5.94 7.44
C VAL A 102 5.29 5.50 7.24
N LYS A 103 6.26 6.34 7.62
CA LYS A 103 7.70 6.01 7.48
C LYS A 103 8.05 4.74 8.24
N ILE A 104 7.58 4.61 9.47
CA ILE A 104 7.83 3.46 10.34
C ILE A 104 7.21 2.19 9.74
N ALA A 105 5.95 2.26 9.30
CA ALA A 105 5.24 1.13 8.69
C ALA A 105 5.92 0.64 7.40
N ILE A 106 6.27 1.55 6.48
CA ILE A 106 6.94 1.21 5.22
C ILE A 106 8.30 0.55 5.50
N SER A 107 9.12 1.15 6.38
CA SER A 107 10.43 0.61 6.72
C SER A 107 10.35 -0.79 7.34
N TYR A 108 9.32 -1.02 8.14
CA TYR A 108 9.05 -2.30 8.79
C TYR A 108 8.63 -3.41 7.82
N ILE A 109 7.74 -3.12 6.86
CA ILE A 109 7.18 -4.16 5.97
C ILE A 109 8.07 -4.44 4.76
N THR A 110 8.86 -3.46 4.31
CA THR A 110 9.77 -3.59 3.15
C THR A 110 10.65 -4.85 3.16
N PRO A 111 11.35 -5.21 4.26
CA PRO A 111 12.18 -6.41 4.28
C PRO A 111 11.39 -7.72 4.39
N LYS A 112 10.07 -7.67 4.59
CA LYS A 112 9.23 -8.82 4.95
C LYS A 112 8.48 -9.41 3.77
N GLY A 113 9.11 -9.48 2.60
CA GLY A 113 8.68 -10.43 1.56
C GLY A 113 7.57 -9.94 0.62
N CYS A 114 7.48 -8.64 0.37
CA CYS A 114 6.81 -8.19 -0.85
C CYS A 114 7.61 -8.71 -2.06
N THR A 115 6.95 -9.49 -2.92
CA THR A 115 7.53 -9.97 -4.19
C THR A 115 7.40 -8.93 -5.30
N GLU A 116 6.52 -7.95 -5.13
CA GLU A 116 6.32 -6.80 -6.00
C GLU A 116 6.78 -5.51 -5.30
N PRO A 117 7.03 -4.42 -6.05
CA PRO A 117 7.32 -3.13 -5.45
C PRO A 117 6.19 -2.67 -4.52
N LEU A 118 6.57 -2.20 -3.34
CA LEU A 118 5.63 -1.69 -2.35
C LEU A 118 4.86 -0.48 -2.89
N VAL A 119 3.52 -0.57 -2.87
CA VAL A 119 2.61 0.51 -3.26
C VAL A 119 1.88 1.02 -2.02
N ARG A 120 1.97 2.32 -1.77
CA ARG A 120 1.30 2.96 -0.64
C ARG A 120 -0.21 3.11 -0.89
N ARG A 121 -1.05 2.66 0.05
CA ARG A 121 -2.52 2.74 0.00
C ARG A 121 -3.08 3.68 1.07
N ALA A 122 -2.89 5.00 0.87
CA ALA A 122 -3.31 6.02 1.83
C ALA A 122 -4.82 6.07 2.06
N ASP A 123 -5.59 5.59 1.10
CA ASP A 123 -7.05 5.42 1.19
C ASP A 123 -7.49 4.39 2.25
N LEU A 124 -6.57 3.58 2.76
CA LEU A 124 -6.83 2.56 3.78
C LEU A 124 -6.35 2.95 5.18
N ASP A 125 -5.75 4.14 5.32
CA ASP A 125 -5.23 4.56 6.61
C ASP A 125 -6.35 4.82 7.61
N LYS A 126 -6.04 4.53 8.87
CA LYS A 126 -6.90 4.91 9.99
C LYS A 126 -6.06 5.39 11.16
N SER A 127 -6.68 6.16 12.02
CA SER A 127 -6.12 6.49 13.32
C SER A 127 -7.21 6.49 14.39
N THR A 128 -6.79 6.28 15.62
CA THR A 128 -7.61 6.64 16.78
C THR A 128 -7.78 8.17 16.83
N ASN A 129 -8.75 8.65 17.60
CA ASN A 129 -9.02 10.08 17.72
C ASN A 129 -7.88 10.88 18.38
N ASP A 130 -7.19 10.27 19.33
CA ASP A 130 -5.99 10.80 19.99
C ASP A 130 -4.71 10.61 19.16
N LYS A 131 -4.78 9.85 18.07
CA LYS A 131 -3.67 9.51 17.15
C LYS A 131 -2.54 8.71 17.82
N SER A 132 -2.79 8.05 18.93
CA SER A 132 -1.83 7.15 19.58
C SER A 132 -1.62 5.86 18.78
N GLU A 133 -2.59 5.51 17.93
CA GLU A 133 -2.53 4.35 17.04
C GLU A 133 -2.88 4.72 15.60
N TRP A 134 -2.23 4.02 14.67
CA TRP A 134 -2.46 4.15 13.23
C TRP A 134 -2.54 2.79 12.57
N ILE A 135 -3.44 2.63 11.61
CA ILE A 135 -3.38 1.58 10.60
C ILE A 135 -2.86 2.22 9.32
N ILE A 136 -1.80 1.64 8.75
CA ILE A 136 -1.18 2.10 7.52
C ILE A 136 -1.35 1.05 6.44
N GLY A 137 -2.06 1.41 5.37
CA GLY A 137 -2.29 0.52 4.23
C GLY A 137 -1.12 0.46 3.27
N VAL A 138 -0.64 -0.74 2.98
CA VAL A 138 0.45 -0.99 2.04
C VAL A 138 0.12 -2.19 1.17
N ALA A 139 0.20 -2.05 -0.14
CA ALA A 139 0.02 -3.12 -1.09
C ALA A 139 1.35 -3.62 -1.63
N CYS A 140 1.36 -4.92 -1.87
CA CYS A 140 2.23 -5.69 -2.74
C CYS A 140 1.49 -7.03 -2.97
#